data_AF-A0A9W7TIS9-F1
#
_entry.id   AF-A0A9W7TIS9-F1
#
_cell.length_a   1.000
_cell.length_b   1.000
_cell.length_c   1.000
_cell.angle_alpha   90.00
_cell.angle_beta   90.00
_cell.angle_gamma   90.00
#
_symmetry.space_group_name_H-M   'P 1'
#
loop_
_entity.id
_entity.type
_entity.pdbx_description
1 polymer ?
#
loop_
_entity_poly.entity_id
_entity_poly.type
_entity_poly.pdbx_seq_one_letter_code
_entity_poly.pdbx_strand_id
1 'polypeptide(L)'
;MSSGVLGRLGALILNIKQLGHLPCLSNLLPSLPSPQATVLASDVPSLFREPYILSGYRPVNQDWMNYFSSLFQRHNELLNVWTHLLVIPAVLLHFSFFAWTWGLTLNVASLPLFLYTLSSLAYLTCSVAAHLLQSHSELTHYSLFFLDYVGVGVYQYGCSLGHYFYCSEPEWRRSSLGIVFLPGAAVLGCLSCASCCFAKFRYRRPYPLCRKICQIVPTSLAYILDISPVAHRLAKRSWDEPALTFHALQVGFFLLAALFFSCPIPESFFPGKCDIVGHGHQIFHIFLATCTVCQMEAMIKDFMVHQRSVVEVHGEHFILMAGGTFFLLVLCNVITAALMRRAVQRQLKRKVSD
;
A
#
# COMPACT_ATOMS: atom_id res chain seq x y z
N MET A 1 -17.48 -8.57 33.95
CA MET A 1 -16.15 -8.73 33.31
C MET A 1 -16.41 -8.59 31.80
N SER A 2 -15.98 -7.59 31.03
CA SER A 2 -14.83 -6.70 31.12
C SER A 2 -15.17 -5.37 30.38
N SER A 3 -15.56 -4.34 31.13
CA SER A 3 -15.46 -2.93 30.71
C SER A 3 -14.05 -2.36 30.99
N GLY A 4 -13.26 -3.07 31.79
CA GLY A 4 -11.90 -2.68 32.18
C GLY A 4 -10.81 -2.95 31.13
N VAL A 5 -10.99 -3.91 30.21
CA VAL A 5 -9.97 -4.21 29.18
C VAL A 5 -10.01 -3.20 28.04
N LEU A 6 -11.19 -2.69 27.66
CA LEU A 6 -11.31 -1.63 26.64
C LEU A 6 -10.70 -0.30 27.14
N GLY A 7 -10.85 0.02 28.43
CA GLY A 7 -10.22 1.18 29.05
C GLY A 7 -8.69 1.07 29.14
N ARG A 8 -8.14 -0.14 29.24
CA ARG A 8 -6.69 -0.39 29.29
C ARG A 8 -6.02 -0.40 27.92
N LEU A 9 -6.72 -0.81 26.85
CA LEU A 9 -6.21 -0.67 25.48
C LEU A 9 -6.17 0.79 25.01
N GLY A 10 -7.05 1.65 25.56
CA GLY A 10 -6.99 3.10 25.36
C GLY A 10 -5.83 3.81 26.08
N ALA A 11 -5.07 3.13 26.94
CA ALA A 11 -3.95 3.71 27.70
C ALA A 11 -2.57 3.52 27.02
N LEU A 12 -2.49 2.74 25.94
CA LEU A 12 -1.24 2.40 25.24
C LEU A 12 -0.97 3.27 24.00
N ILE A 13 -1.42 4.53 24.01
CA ILE A 13 -1.14 5.48 22.93
C ILE A 13 -0.31 6.61 23.53
N LEU A 14 0.99 6.59 23.21
CA LEU A 14 2.01 7.53 23.65
C LEU A 14 1.53 8.97 23.44
N ASN A 15 1.36 9.69 24.54
CA ASN A 15 1.16 11.13 24.48
C ASN A 15 2.47 11.76 23.99
N ILE A 16 2.42 12.81 23.16
CA ILE A 16 3.60 13.58 22.72
C ILE A 16 4.44 14.02 23.93
N LYS A 17 3.79 14.33 25.06
CA LYS A 17 4.45 14.64 26.34
C LYS A 17 5.28 13.47 26.92
N GLN A 18 4.86 12.23 26.71
CA GLN A 18 5.58 11.03 27.17
C GLN A 18 6.75 10.68 26.23
N LEU A 19 6.64 10.96 24.92
CA LEU A 19 7.73 10.73 23.96
C LEU A 19 8.91 11.67 24.16
N GLY A 20 8.67 12.90 24.65
CA GLY A 20 9.70 13.88 24.99
C GLY A 20 10.63 13.49 26.14
N HIS A 21 10.34 12.40 26.86
CA HIS A 21 11.19 11.86 27.92
C HIS A 21 12.22 10.82 27.44
N LEU A 22 12.22 10.44 26.16
CA LEU A 22 13.24 9.57 25.58
C LEU A 22 14.49 10.42 25.21
N PRO A 23 15.67 10.15 25.80
CA PRO A 23 16.85 11.02 25.68
C PRO A 23 17.38 11.21 24.24
N CYS A 24 17.08 10.27 23.34
CA CYS A 24 17.46 10.35 21.92
C CYS A 24 16.51 11.26 21.11
N LEU A 25 15.24 11.37 21.54
CA LEU A 25 14.20 12.12 20.86
C LEU A 25 14.08 13.56 21.39
N SER A 26 14.49 13.83 22.63
CA SER A 26 14.44 15.17 23.25
C SER A 26 15.22 16.24 22.48
N ASN A 27 16.29 15.85 21.76
CA ASN A 27 17.11 16.76 20.97
C ASN A 27 16.58 16.98 19.54
N LEU A 28 15.70 16.10 19.04
CA LEU A 28 15.05 16.19 17.72
C LEU A 28 13.65 16.81 17.78
N LEU A 29 13.01 16.80 18.96
CA LEU A 29 11.67 17.32 19.22
C LEU A 29 11.57 18.71 19.89
N PRO A 30 12.57 19.62 19.90
CA PRO A 30 12.34 20.94 20.45
C PRO A 30 11.44 21.72 19.46
N SER A 31 10.20 21.99 19.88
CA SER A 31 9.19 22.86 19.23
C SER A 31 8.35 22.29 18.08
N LEU A 32 8.06 20.98 18.04
CA LEU A 32 6.93 20.52 17.22
C LEU A 32 5.63 21.16 17.75
N PRO A 33 4.89 21.93 16.94
CA PRO A 33 3.66 22.57 17.40
C PRO A 33 2.68 21.49 17.83
N SER A 34 1.97 21.73 18.93
CA SER A 34 0.90 20.84 19.36
C SER A 34 -0.16 20.83 18.25
N PRO A 35 -0.51 19.67 17.69
CA PRO A 35 -1.50 19.61 16.64
C PRO A 35 -2.85 20.08 17.21
N GLN A 36 -3.65 20.74 16.37
CA GLN A 36 -4.99 21.20 16.76
C GLN A 36 -5.90 20.01 17.12
N ALA A 37 -6.88 20.27 17.99
CA ALA A 37 -7.87 19.26 18.37
C ALA A 37 -8.60 18.69 17.14
N THR A 38 -8.94 17.41 17.20
CA THR A 38 -9.77 16.78 16.16
C THR A 38 -11.20 17.27 16.23
N VAL A 39 -11.88 17.22 15.09
CA VAL A 39 -13.22 17.78 14.86
C VAL A 39 -14.22 16.69 14.42
N LEU A 40 -15.51 17.04 14.40
CA LEU A 40 -16.57 16.16 13.95
C LEU A 40 -16.60 16.09 12.42
N ALA A 41 -17.25 15.06 11.87
CA ALA A 41 -17.46 14.93 10.44
C ALA A 41 -18.20 16.13 9.85
N SER A 42 -19.09 16.78 10.60
CA SER A 42 -19.82 18.00 10.19
C SER A 42 -18.89 19.16 9.87
N ASP A 43 -17.73 19.21 10.50
CA ASP A 43 -16.84 20.37 10.52
C ASP A 43 -15.79 20.32 9.41
N VAL A 44 -15.72 19.21 8.67
CA VAL A 44 -14.84 19.05 7.50
C VAL A 44 -15.64 18.93 6.21
N PRO A 45 -15.09 19.37 5.06
CA PRO A 45 -15.76 19.20 3.76
C PRO A 45 -16.09 17.73 3.46
N SER A 46 -17.17 17.51 2.70
CA SER A 46 -17.67 16.17 2.37
C SER A 46 -16.63 15.26 1.69
N LEU A 47 -15.65 15.83 0.99
CA LEU A 47 -14.53 15.11 0.39
C LEU A 47 -13.76 14.26 1.42
N PHE A 48 -13.53 14.80 2.62
CA PHE A 48 -12.69 14.20 3.66
C PHE A 48 -13.43 13.20 4.56
N ARG A 49 -14.77 13.29 4.60
CA ARG A 49 -15.60 12.43 5.47
C ARG A 49 -15.52 11.00 4.98
N GLU A 50 -15.58 10.02 5.87
CA GLU A 50 -15.65 8.60 5.53
C GLU A 50 -17.00 8.04 6.02
N PRO A 51 -17.58 7.02 5.35
CA PRO A 51 -18.85 6.47 5.77
C PRO A 51 -18.75 5.91 7.19
N TYR A 52 -19.76 6.16 8.02
CA TYR A 52 -19.87 5.68 9.40
C TYR A 52 -18.84 6.21 10.41
N ILE A 53 -17.87 7.02 9.96
CA ILE A 53 -16.90 7.71 10.81
C ILE A 53 -17.42 9.10 11.15
N LEU A 54 -17.67 9.37 12.43
CA LEU A 54 -18.41 10.57 12.87
C LEU A 54 -17.52 11.65 13.51
N SER A 55 -16.34 11.29 13.98
CA SER A 55 -15.41 12.15 14.70
C SER A 55 -13.95 11.79 14.44
N GLY A 56 -13.03 12.56 15.03
CA GLY A 56 -11.59 12.27 14.93
C GLY A 56 -10.93 12.84 13.67
N TYR A 57 -11.60 13.71 12.92
CA TYR A 57 -11.03 14.35 11.74
C TYR A 57 -10.02 15.42 12.14
N ARG A 58 -8.95 15.58 11.37
CA ARG A 58 -8.02 16.70 11.55
C ARG A 58 -8.55 17.94 10.82
N PRO A 59 -8.44 19.15 11.42
CA PRO A 59 -8.79 20.38 10.73
C PRO A 59 -8.04 20.55 9.40
N VAL A 60 -8.69 21.17 8.42
CA VAL A 60 -8.11 21.48 7.11
C VAL A 60 -7.34 22.80 7.12
N ASN A 61 -6.50 23.02 6.12
CA ASN A 61 -5.72 24.25 5.90
C ASN A 61 -4.81 24.64 7.08
N GLN A 62 -4.28 23.64 7.80
CA GLN A 62 -3.30 23.87 8.85
C GLN A 62 -1.87 23.85 8.29
N ASP A 63 -0.92 24.43 9.03
CA ASP A 63 0.49 24.29 8.70
C ASP A 63 0.91 22.82 8.61
N TRP A 64 1.81 22.50 7.67
CA TRP A 64 2.31 21.14 7.46
C TRP A 64 2.85 20.49 8.74
N MET A 65 3.50 21.28 9.59
CA MET A 65 4.03 20.80 10.87
C MET A 65 2.93 20.25 11.79
N ASN A 66 1.70 20.79 11.75
CA ASN A 66 0.59 20.22 12.52
C ASN A 66 0.24 18.80 12.05
N TYR A 67 0.30 18.52 10.75
CA TYR A 67 0.04 17.18 10.23
C TYR A 67 1.18 16.21 10.57
N PHE A 68 2.45 16.64 10.51
CA PHE A 68 3.56 15.81 10.98
C PHE A 68 3.48 15.54 12.49
N SER A 69 3.20 16.55 13.32
CA SER A 69 2.97 16.38 14.76
C SER A 69 1.78 15.47 15.06
N SER A 70 0.77 15.42 14.17
CA SER A 70 -0.42 14.57 14.35
C SER A 70 -0.10 13.06 14.31
N LEU A 71 1.11 12.66 13.91
CA LEU A 71 1.56 11.27 13.94
C LEU A 71 1.38 10.62 15.33
N PHE A 72 1.44 11.40 16.41
CA PHE A 72 1.24 10.91 17.78
C PHE A 72 -0.09 11.40 18.40
N GLN A 73 -1.00 11.93 17.59
CA GLN A 73 -2.31 12.41 18.01
C GLN A 73 -3.41 11.37 17.71
N ARG A 74 -4.41 11.27 18.57
CA ARG A 74 -5.60 10.45 18.30
C ARG A 74 -6.47 11.12 17.23
N HIS A 75 -6.49 10.53 16.04
CA HIS A 75 -7.33 10.92 14.92
C HIS A 75 -7.73 9.68 14.10
N ASN A 76 -8.71 9.81 13.22
CA ASN A 76 -9.26 8.70 12.44
C ASN A 76 -8.21 8.04 11.52
N GLU A 77 -7.30 8.81 10.94
CA GLU A 77 -6.22 8.28 10.09
C GLU A 77 -5.03 7.66 10.86
N LEU A 78 -5.03 7.66 12.20
CA LEU A 78 -3.83 7.35 12.99
C LEU A 78 -3.29 5.96 12.67
N LEU A 79 -4.14 4.93 12.78
CA LEU A 79 -3.69 3.58 12.52
C LEU A 79 -3.42 3.33 11.03
N ASN A 80 -4.13 3.99 10.10
CA ASN A 80 -3.81 3.90 8.67
C ASN A 80 -2.36 4.31 8.38
N VAL A 81 -1.88 5.35 9.08
CA VAL A 81 -0.47 5.79 8.99
C VAL A 81 0.46 4.77 9.66
N TRP A 82 0.22 4.42 10.93
CA TRP A 82 1.14 3.59 11.71
C TRP A 82 1.29 2.16 11.17
N THR A 83 0.22 1.57 10.64
CA THR A 83 0.27 0.21 10.09
C THR A 83 1.24 0.10 8.93
N HIS A 84 1.33 1.10 8.05
CA HIS A 84 2.31 1.11 6.97
C HIS A 84 3.67 1.68 7.41
N LEU A 85 3.69 2.70 8.26
CA LEU A 85 4.93 3.30 8.76
C LEU A 85 5.80 2.29 9.51
N LEU A 86 5.22 1.37 10.28
CA LEU A 86 5.96 0.31 10.99
C LEU A 86 6.49 -0.78 10.05
N VAL A 87 5.85 -0.98 8.90
CA VAL A 87 6.27 -2.01 7.93
C VAL A 87 7.48 -1.55 7.12
N ILE A 88 7.62 -0.25 6.86
CA ILE A 88 8.79 0.31 6.16
C ILE A 88 10.12 -0.14 6.81
N PRO A 89 10.38 0.11 8.12
CA PRO A 89 11.59 -0.36 8.75
C PRO A 89 11.61 -1.89 8.87
N ALA A 90 10.48 -2.58 9.00
CA ALA A 90 10.46 -4.05 9.01
C ALA A 90 10.98 -4.64 7.69
N VAL A 91 10.51 -4.13 6.54
CA VAL A 91 10.98 -4.51 5.20
C VAL A 91 12.46 -4.14 5.03
N LEU A 92 12.86 -2.92 5.41
CA LEU A 92 14.26 -2.50 5.31
C LEU A 92 15.20 -3.37 6.15
N LEU A 93 14.86 -3.61 7.41
CA LEU A 93 15.67 -4.43 8.31
C LEU A 93 15.72 -5.88 7.84
N HIS A 94 14.59 -6.45 7.44
CA HIS A 94 14.55 -7.81 6.90
C HIS A 94 15.45 -7.93 5.65
N PHE A 95 15.29 -7.01 4.68
CA PHE A 95 16.06 -7.04 3.44
C PHE A 95 17.54 -6.83 3.69
N SER A 96 17.89 -5.87 4.56
CA SER A 96 19.28 -5.54 4.89
C SER A 96 19.95 -6.68 5.63
N PHE A 97 19.25 -7.32 6.57
CA PHE A 97 19.74 -8.50 7.28
C PHE A 97 20.00 -9.64 6.29
N PHE A 98 19.02 -9.96 5.43
CA PHE A 98 19.20 -10.95 4.37
C PHE A 98 20.40 -10.63 3.47
N ALA A 99 20.48 -9.39 2.98
CA ALA A 99 21.55 -8.94 2.09
C ALA A 99 22.93 -9.05 2.74
N TRP A 100 23.04 -8.69 4.02
CA TRP A 100 24.27 -8.84 4.79
C TRP A 100 24.64 -10.31 5.00
N THR A 101 23.72 -11.13 5.49
CA THR A 101 23.97 -12.54 5.82
C THR A 101 24.39 -13.36 4.60
N TRP A 102 23.84 -13.07 3.42
CA TRP A 102 24.07 -13.84 2.20
C TRP A 102 24.95 -13.12 1.17
N GLY A 103 25.52 -11.95 1.51
CA GLY A 103 26.37 -11.17 0.60
C GLY A 103 25.66 -10.77 -0.69
N LEU A 104 24.38 -10.38 -0.61
CA LEU A 104 23.58 -10.00 -1.77
C LEU A 104 24.20 -8.77 -2.45
N THR A 105 24.51 -8.91 -3.73
CA THR A 105 24.97 -7.81 -4.59
C THR A 105 23.95 -7.54 -5.67
N LEU A 106 23.85 -6.29 -6.12
CA LEU A 106 23.01 -5.94 -7.26
C LEU A 106 23.66 -6.43 -8.55
N ASN A 107 23.08 -7.49 -9.10
CA ASN A 107 23.38 -8.07 -10.41
C ASN A 107 22.08 -8.48 -11.13
N VAL A 108 22.20 -9.00 -12.35
CA VAL A 108 21.06 -9.40 -13.20
C VAL A 108 20.13 -10.38 -12.49
N ALA A 109 20.66 -11.40 -11.80
CA ALA A 109 19.87 -12.40 -11.10
C ALA A 109 19.03 -11.80 -9.95
N SER A 110 19.61 -10.85 -9.22
CA SER A 110 18.97 -10.17 -8.08
C SER A 110 18.10 -8.97 -8.45
N LEU A 111 18.19 -8.45 -9.69
CA LEU A 111 17.50 -7.22 -10.10
C LEU A 111 15.98 -7.27 -9.82
N PRO A 112 15.24 -8.34 -10.17
CA PRO A 112 13.82 -8.44 -9.80
C PRO A 112 13.55 -8.32 -8.29
N LEU A 113 14.41 -8.90 -7.43
CA LEU A 113 14.28 -8.81 -5.99
C LEU A 113 14.50 -7.37 -5.47
N PHE A 114 15.46 -6.64 -6.02
CA PHE A 114 15.68 -5.23 -5.70
C PHE A 114 14.50 -4.35 -6.15
N LEU A 115 13.97 -4.57 -7.36
CA LEU A 115 12.81 -3.83 -7.88
C LEU A 115 11.54 -4.13 -7.07
N TYR A 116 11.32 -5.39 -6.69
CA TYR A 116 10.26 -5.78 -5.76
C TYR A 116 10.39 -5.03 -4.42
N THR A 117 11.58 -5.03 -3.82
CA THR A 117 11.81 -4.36 -2.53
C THR A 117 11.63 -2.85 -2.64
N LEU A 118 12.16 -2.22 -3.70
CA LEU A 118 11.95 -0.80 -3.98
C LEU A 118 10.48 -0.45 -4.14
N SER A 119 9.73 -1.28 -4.88
CA SER A 119 8.29 -1.09 -5.09
C SER A 119 7.48 -1.25 -3.79
N SER A 120 7.90 -2.17 -2.91
CA SER A 120 7.32 -2.38 -1.58
C SER A 120 7.46 -1.13 -0.72
N LEU A 121 8.67 -0.56 -0.68
CA LEU A 121 8.95 0.67 0.07
C LEU A 121 8.21 1.88 -0.54
N ALA A 122 8.12 1.94 -1.86
CA ALA A 122 7.43 3.02 -2.56
C ALA A 122 5.94 3.07 -2.20
N TYR A 123 5.21 1.95 -2.29
CA TYR A 123 3.77 1.96 -1.97
C TYR A 123 3.51 2.28 -0.50
N LEU A 124 4.28 1.69 0.42
CA LEU A 124 4.17 1.96 1.85
C LEU A 124 4.37 3.46 2.14
N THR A 125 5.39 4.06 1.54
CA THR A 125 5.71 5.47 1.72
C THR A 125 4.63 6.38 1.12
N CYS A 126 4.16 6.09 -0.09
CA CYS A 126 3.08 6.84 -0.73
C CYS A 126 1.78 6.79 0.10
N SER A 127 1.48 5.62 0.65
CA SER A 127 0.30 5.42 1.49
C SER A 127 0.41 6.15 2.84
N VAL A 128 1.57 6.07 3.51
CA VAL A 128 1.86 6.87 4.72
C VAL A 128 1.69 8.36 4.44
N ALA A 129 2.25 8.85 3.34
CA ALA A 129 2.13 10.25 2.96
C ALA A 129 0.68 10.65 2.70
N ALA A 130 -0.10 9.82 2.01
CA ALA A 130 -1.53 10.06 1.78
C ALA A 130 -2.31 10.15 3.09
N HIS A 131 -2.24 9.14 3.95
CA HIS A 131 -3.02 9.16 5.18
C HIS A 131 -2.54 10.20 6.18
N LEU A 132 -1.25 10.53 6.22
CA LEU A 132 -0.72 11.53 7.14
C LEU A 132 -1.06 12.96 6.69
N LEU A 133 -1.00 13.25 5.39
CA LEU A 133 -1.01 14.63 4.89
C LEU A 133 -2.26 15.01 4.08
N GLN A 134 -3.17 14.07 3.78
CA GLN A 134 -4.34 14.33 2.93
C GLN A 134 -5.25 15.45 3.43
N SER A 135 -5.33 15.67 4.75
CA SER A 135 -6.24 16.65 5.35
C SER A 135 -5.84 18.12 5.12
N HIS A 136 -4.68 18.40 4.51
CA HIS A 136 -4.20 19.78 4.32
C HIS A 136 -5.13 20.64 3.43
N SER A 137 -5.45 20.18 2.22
CA SER A 137 -6.36 20.90 1.31
C SER A 137 -7.00 19.95 0.32
N GLU A 138 -8.07 20.35 -0.37
CA GLU A 138 -8.72 19.49 -1.38
C GLU A 138 -7.71 19.04 -2.47
N LEU A 139 -6.85 19.95 -2.94
CA LEU A 139 -5.83 19.60 -3.94
C LEU A 139 -4.79 18.63 -3.39
N THR A 140 -4.34 18.83 -2.14
CA THR A 140 -3.39 17.93 -1.48
C THR A 140 -4.00 16.54 -1.31
N HIS A 141 -5.26 16.45 -0.87
CA HIS A 141 -6.00 15.20 -0.75
C HIS A 141 -5.95 14.40 -2.06
N TYR A 142 -6.37 15.01 -3.18
CA TYR A 142 -6.31 14.33 -4.48
C TYR A 142 -4.89 13.95 -4.88
N SER A 143 -3.94 14.88 -4.73
CA SER A 143 -2.55 14.66 -5.16
C SER A 143 -1.91 13.47 -4.44
N LEU A 144 -2.06 13.37 -3.12
CA LEU A 144 -1.44 12.31 -2.36
C LEU A 144 -2.11 10.96 -2.58
N PHE A 145 -3.44 10.91 -2.70
CA PHE A 145 -4.11 9.66 -3.04
C PHE A 145 -3.81 9.20 -4.48
N PHE A 146 -3.55 10.11 -5.43
CA PHE A 146 -3.04 9.70 -6.73
C PHE A 146 -1.63 9.09 -6.62
N LEU A 147 -0.77 9.65 -5.77
CA LEU A 147 0.55 9.04 -5.50
C LEU A 147 0.43 7.67 -4.81
N ASP A 148 -0.52 7.50 -3.90
CA ASP A 148 -0.84 6.20 -3.30
C ASP A 148 -1.23 5.17 -4.37
N TYR A 149 -2.09 5.55 -5.33
CA TYR A 149 -2.45 4.69 -6.45
C TYR A 149 -1.29 4.37 -7.40
N VAL A 150 -0.36 5.32 -7.59
CA VAL A 150 0.91 5.06 -8.29
C VAL A 150 1.70 3.99 -7.54
N GLY A 151 1.84 4.13 -6.22
CA GLY A 151 2.51 3.17 -5.35
C GLY A 151 1.94 1.77 -5.49
N VAL A 152 0.61 1.62 -5.43
CA VAL A 152 -0.08 0.34 -5.61
C VAL A 152 0.23 -0.29 -6.98
N GLY A 153 0.13 0.47 -8.07
CA GLY A 153 0.42 -0.05 -9.41
C GLY A 153 1.89 -0.45 -9.61
N VAL A 154 2.82 0.30 -9.00
CA VAL A 154 4.26 -0.02 -9.03
C VAL A 154 4.57 -1.27 -8.20
N TYR A 155 3.98 -1.40 -7.02
CA TYR A 155 4.13 -2.58 -6.17
C TYR A 155 3.59 -3.84 -6.83
N GLN A 156 2.44 -3.74 -7.47
CA GLN A 156 1.86 -4.84 -8.26
C GLN A 156 2.85 -5.37 -9.30
N TYR A 157 3.42 -4.49 -10.13
CA TYR A 157 4.39 -4.94 -11.11
C TYR A 157 5.70 -5.47 -10.49
N GLY A 158 6.16 -4.88 -9.39
CA GLY A 158 7.29 -5.42 -8.62
C GLY A 158 7.06 -6.84 -8.12
N CYS A 159 5.84 -7.15 -7.63
CA CYS A 159 5.43 -8.51 -7.26
C CYS A 159 5.49 -9.46 -8.46
N SER A 160 4.95 -9.02 -9.59
CA SER A 160 4.98 -9.79 -10.85
C SER A 160 6.38 -10.17 -11.30
N LEU A 161 7.36 -9.26 -11.20
CA LEU A 161 8.75 -9.58 -11.53
C LEU A 161 9.27 -10.73 -10.65
N GLY A 162 9.08 -10.64 -9.34
CA GLY A 162 9.51 -11.69 -8.40
C GLY A 162 8.80 -13.02 -8.66
N HIS A 163 7.48 -13.01 -8.81
CA HIS A 163 6.70 -14.22 -9.08
C HIS A 163 7.09 -14.88 -10.41
N TYR A 164 7.36 -14.09 -11.46
CA TYR A 164 7.76 -14.64 -12.75
C TYR A 164 9.18 -15.22 -12.71
N PHE A 165 10.15 -14.51 -12.13
CA PHE A 165 11.55 -14.94 -12.22
C PHE A 165 11.96 -15.94 -11.15
N TYR A 166 11.30 -15.98 -10.00
CA TYR A 166 11.70 -16.84 -8.88
C TYR A 166 10.68 -17.93 -8.52
N CYS A 167 9.39 -17.68 -8.73
CA CYS A 167 8.34 -18.60 -8.28
C CYS A 167 7.74 -19.45 -9.41
N SER A 168 7.79 -18.96 -10.65
CA SER A 168 7.09 -19.60 -11.76
C SER A 168 7.69 -20.96 -12.14
N GLU A 169 6.81 -21.91 -12.43
CA GLU A 169 7.21 -23.25 -12.86
C GLU A 169 7.39 -23.32 -14.39
N PRO A 170 8.29 -24.18 -14.91
CA PRO A 170 8.52 -24.31 -16.36
C PRO A 170 7.25 -24.61 -17.16
N GLU A 171 6.35 -25.46 -16.65
CA GLU A 171 5.09 -25.82 -17.29
C GLU A 171 4.16 -24.60 -17.39
N TRP A 172 4.08 -23.81 -16.32
CA TRP A 172 3.26 -22.61 -16.27
C TRP A 172 3.83 -21.51 -17.20
N ARG A 173 5.16 -21.32 -17.22
CA ARG A 173 5.81 -20.34 -18.09
C ARG A 173 5.60 -20.61 -19.58
N ARG A 174 5.56 -21.88 -19.98
CA ARG A 174 5.33 -22.30 -21.37
C ARG A 174 3.86 -22.19 -21.80
N SER A 175 2.94 -21.98 -20.86
CA SER A 175 1.53 -21.76 -21.19
C SER A 175 1.32 -20.41 -21.89
N SER A 176 0.19 -20.25 -22.58
CA SER A 176 -0.18 -18.97 -23.20
C SER A 176 -0.22 -17.82 -22.18
N LEU A 177 -0.60 -18.11 -20.93
CA LEU A 177 -0.62 -17.13 -19.85
C LEU A 177 0.79 -16.69 -19.46
N GLY A 178 1.72 -17.65 -19.35
CA GLY A 178 3.12 -17.37 -19.02
C GLY A 178 3.80 -16.45 -20.04
N ILE A 179 3.53 -16.65 -21.33
CA ILE A 179 4.10 -15.83 -22.42
C ILE A 179 3.66 -14.36 -22.32
N VAL A 180 2.40 -14.09 -21.95
CA VAL A 180 1.85 -12.72 -21.89
C VAL A 180 1.89 -12.11 -20.49
N PHE A 181 2.41 -12.84 -19.49
CA PHE A 181 2.31 -12.46 -18.08
C PHE A 181 2.92 -11.08 -17.79
N LEU A 182 4.21 -10.87 -18.11
CA LEU A 182 4.88 -9.61 -17.76
C LEU A 182 4.29 -8.40 -18.52
N PRO A 183 4.06 -8.44 -19.85
CA PRO A 183 3.36 -7.36 -20.53
C PRO A 183 1.94 -7.12 -19.98
N GLY A 184 1.20 -8.20 -19.70
CA GLY A 184 -0.15 -8.14 -19.13
C GLY A 184 -0.16 -7.50 -17.75
N ALA A 185 0.76 -7.88 -16.87
CA ALA A 185 0.93 -7.32 -15.54
C ALA A 185 1.28 -5.83 -15.60
N ALA A 186 2.15 -5.42 -16.54
CA ALA A 186 2.46 -4.01 -16.73
C ALA A 186 1.23 -3.20 -17.16
N VAL A 187 0.47 -3.69 -18.15
CA VAL A 187 -0.75 -3.03 -18.62
C VAL A 187 -1.79 -2.95 -17.50
N LEU A 188 -2.02 -4.04 -16.77
CA LEU A 188 -2.98 -4.11 -15.68
C LEU A 188 -2.58 -3.26 -14.47
N GLY A 189 -1.28 -3.13 -14.18
CA GLY A 189 -0.76 -2.19 -13.18
C GLY A 189 -1.01 -0.74 -13.55
N CYS A 190 -0.79 -0.37 -14.82
CA CYS A 190 -1.13 0.96 -15.36
C CYS A 190 -2.63 1.23 -15.31
N LEU A 191 -3.45 0.25 -15.72
CA LEU A 191 -4.91 0.37 -15.70
C LEU A 191 -5.46 0.48 -14.28
N SER A 192 -4.89 -0.22 -13.31
CA SER A 192 -5.26 -0.10 -11.89
C SER A 192 -5.02 1.33 -11.38
N CYS A 193 -3.82 1.88 -11.62
CA CYS A 193 -3.51 3.27 -11.25
C CYS A 193 -4.44 4.28 -11.95
N ALA A 194 -4.60 4.15 -13.27
CA ALA A 194 -5.44 5.05 -14.05
C ALA A 194 -6.90 5.02 -13.62
N SER A 195 -7.46 3.83 -13.38
CA SER A 195 -8.84 3.66 -12.99
C SER A 195 -9.08 4.18 -11.56
N CYS A 196 -8.15 3.95 -10.63
CA CYS A 196 -8.24 4.52 -9.28
C CYS A 196 -8.16 6.05 -9.28
N CYS A 197 -7.22 6.63 -10.03
CA CYS A 197 -7.11 8.09 -10.18
C CYS A 197 -8.39 8.67 -10.80
N PHE A 198 -8.87 8.07 -11.90
CA PHE A 198 -10.09 8.50 -12.57
C PHE A 198 -11.31 8.39 -11.65
N ALA A 199 -11.48 7.27 -10.96
CA ALA A 199 -12.60 7.05 -10.04
C ALA A 199 -12.62 8.07 -8.91
N LYS A 200 -11.45 8.43 -8.36
CA LYS A 200 -11.36 9.45 -7.31
C LYS A 200 -11.65 10.85 -7.85
N PHE A 201 -11.18 11.19 -9.05
CA PHE A 201 -11.49 12.47 -9.70
C PHE A 201 -12.97 12.62 -10.11
N ARG A 202 -13.56 11.57 -10.72
CA ARG A 202 -14.85 11.65 -11.42
C ARG A 202 -16.05 11.55 -10.50
N TYR A 203 -15.97 10.75 -9.45
CA TYR A 203 -17.10 10.43 -8.59
C TYR A 203 -17.02 11.22 -7.28
N ARG A 204 -18.18 11.65 -6.77
CA ARG A 204 -18.32 12.42 -5.52
C ARG A 204 -19.25 11.68 -4.56
N ARG A 205 -19.25 12.08 -3.28
CA ARG A 205 -20.14 11.49 -2.26
C ARG A 205 -21.60 11.95 -2.45
N PRO A 206 -22.60 11.07 -2.16
CA PRO A 206 -22.46 9.65 -1.84
C PRO A 206 -21.95 8.87 -3.05
N TYR A 207 -20.95 8.02 -2.84
CA TYR A 207 -20.24 7.41 -3.97
C TYR A 207 -21.11 6.35 -4.65
N PRO A 208 -21.29 6.41 -5.99
CA PRO A 208 -22.03 5.40 -6.72
C PRO A 208 -21.25 4.09 -6.82
N LEU A 209 -21.97 2.98 -7.02
CA LEU A 209 -21.38 1.65 -7.23
C LEU A 209 -20.34 1.65 -8.38
N CYS A 210 -20.56 2.46 -9.42
CA CYS A 210 -19.64 2.60 -10.55
C CYS A 210 -18.22 3.02 -10.12
N ARG A 211 -18.07 3.80 -9.04
CA ARG A 211 -16.75 4.15 -8.49
C ARG A 211 -16.02 2.90 -8.01
N LYS A 212 -16.73 2.07 -7.26
CA LYS A 212 -16.19 0.83 -6.68
C LYS A 212 -15.85 -0.17 -7.77
N ILE A 213 -16.71 -0.33 -8.78
CA ILE A 213 -16.44 -1.18 -9.96
C ILE A 213 -15.17 -0.71 -10.68
N CYS A 214 -15.05 0.61 -10.92
CA CYS A 214 -13.90 1.20 -11.59
C CYS A 214 -12.58 0.95 -10.85
N GLN A 215 -12.60 0.90 -9.52
CA GLN A 215 -11.41 0.62 -8.71
C GLN A 215 -11.13 -0.88 -8.58
N ILE A 216 -12.14 -1.68 -8.25
CA ILE A 216 -11.96 -3.09 -7.91
C ILE A 216 -11.67 -3.95 -9.13
N VAL A 217 -12.39 -3.77 -10.25
CA VAL A 217 -12.26 -4.69 -11.39
C VAL A 217 -10.84 -4.74 -11.96
N PRO A 218 -10.20 -3.60 -12.30
CA PRO A 218 -8.83 -3.63 -12.82
C PRO A 218 -7.84 -4.22 -11.81
N THR A 219 -7.93 -3.82 -10.54
CA THR A 219 -7.03 -4.30 -9.48
C THR A 219 -7.21 -5.80 -9.19
N SER A 220 -8.45 -6.31 -9.24
CA SER A 220 -8.71 -7.74 -9.09
C SER A 220 -8.19 -8.55 -10.28
N LEU A 221 -8.40 -8.09 -11.52
CA LEU A 221 -7.84 -8.75 -12.70
C LEU A 221 -6.31 -8.79 -12.64
N ALA A 222 -5.71 -7.67 -12.24
CA ALA A 222 -4.28 -7.55 -12.05
C ALA A 222 -3.78 -8.51 -10.96
N TYR A 223 -4.45 -8.60 -9.80
CA TYR A 223 -4.09 -9.59 -8.77
C TYR A 223 -4.22 -11.04 -9.24
N ILE A 224 -5.31 -11.39 -9.94
CA ILE A 224 -5.54 -12.74 -10.47
C ILE A 224 -4.41 -13.14 -11.41
N LEU A 225 -3.97 -12.22 -12.28
CA LEU A 225 -2.82 -12.46 -13.14
C LEU A 225 -1.57 -12.65 -12.28
N ASP A 226 -1.21 -11.67 -11.45
CA ASP A 226 0.02 -11.63 -10.66
C ASP A 226 0.21 -12.84 -9.75
N ILE A 227 -0.86 -13.37 -9.18
CA ILE A 227 -0.81 -14.53 -8.28
C ILE A 227 -0.83 -15.87 -9.03
N SER A 228 -1.11 -15.88 -10.34
CA SER A 228 -1.26 -17.13 -11.09
C SER A 228 -0.04 -18.07 -11.10
N PRO A 229 1.23 -17.61 -11.11
CA PRO A 229 2.38 -18.51 -10.95
C PRO A 229 2.40 -19.17 -9.56
N VAL A 230 2.11 -18.38 -8.53
CA VAL A 230 2.05 -18.84 -7.13
C VAL A 230 0.91 -19.84 -6.94
N ALA A 231 -0.28 -19.53 -7.47
CA ALA A 231 -1.45 -20.40 -7.41
C ALA A 231 -1.21 -21.73 -8.14
N HIS A 232 -0.55 -21.70 -9.31
CA HIS A 232 -0.15 -22.91 -10.01
C HIS A 232 0.78 -23.77 -9.15
N ARG A 233 1.80 -23.17 -8.53
CA ARG A 233 2.76 -23.88 -7.70
C ARG A 233 2.12 -24.47 -6.43
N LEU A 234 1.28 -23.69 -5.73
CA LEU A 234 0.50 -24.15 -4.57
C LEU A 234 -0.43 -25.34 -4.89
N ALA A 235 -0.95 -25.42 -6.12
CA ALA A 235 -1.84 -26.49 -6.55
C ALA A 235 -1.11 -27.74 -7.05
N LYS A 236 0.16 -27.65 -7.43
CA LYS A 236 0.91 -28.71 -8.11
C LYS A 236 2.07 -29.29 -7.31
N ARG A 237 2.68 -28.52 -6.42
CA ARG A 237 3.83 -28.94 -5.60
C ARG A 237 3.37 -29.51 -4.27
N SER A 238 4.20 -30.38 -3.70
CA SER A 238 4.10 -30.81 -2.31
C SER A 238 4.44 -29.66 -1.36
N TRP A 239 3.87 -29.68 -0.16
CA TRP A 239 4.03 -28.63 0.86
C TRP A 239 5.28 -28.83 1.74
N ASP A 240 6.32 -29.42 1.17
CA ASP A 240 7.64 -29.59 1.78
C ASP A 240 8.56 -28.39 1.57
N GLU A 241 8.25 -27.54 0.57
CA GLU A 241 8.97 -26.31 0.29
C GLU A 241 8.58 -25.19 1.27
N PRO A 242 9.50 -24.66 2.10
CA PRO A 242 9.15 -23.64 3.10
C PRO A 242 8.57 -22.35 2.51
N ALA A 243 8.89 -22.02 1.24
CA ALA A 243 8.36 -20.86 0.54
C ALA A 243 6.83 -20.94 0.32
N LEU A 244 6.28 -22.15 0.16
CA LEU A 244 4.86 -22.36 -0.13
C LEU A 244 3.95 -21.96 1.03
N THR A 245 4.38 -22.21 2.27
CA THR A 245 3.64 -21.76 3.45
C THR A 245 3.49 -20.24 3.48
N PHE A 246 4.57 -19.51 3.19
CA PHE A 246 4.53 -18.05 3.13
C PHE A 246 3.72 -17.55 1.93
N HIS A 247 3.79 -18.22 0.78
CA HIS A 247 2.93 -17.95 -0.37
C HIS A 247 1.45 -18.21 -0.10
N ALA A 248 1.09 -19.23 0.69
CA ALA A 248 -0.29 -19.46 1.09
C ALA A 248 -0.77 -18.38 2.07
N LEU A 249 0.07 -18.00 3.04
CA LEU A 249 -0.23 -16.94 4.00
C LEU A 249 -0.44 -15.60 3.32
N GLN A 250 0.45 -15.17 2.41
CA GLN A 250 0.26 -13.90 1.70
C GLN A 250 -1.01 -13.90 0.83
N VAL A 251 -1.37 -15.02 0.18
CA VAL A 251 -2.66 -15.13 -0.52
C VAL A 251 -3.83 -14.97 0.45
N GLY A 252 -3.83 -15.69 1.57
CA GLY A 252 -4.88 -15.59 2.59
C GLY A 252 -5.03 -14.18 3.15
N PHE A 253 -3.92 -13.53 3.51
CA PHE A 253 -3.92 -12.16 4.00
C PHE A 253 -4.37 -11.15 2.95
N PHE A 254 -3.99 -11.33 1.67
CA PHE A 254 -4.49 -10.47 0.60
C PHE A 254 -6.01 -10.58 0.44
N LEU A 255 -6.56 -11.79 0.48
CA LEU A 255 -8.02 -12.00 0.37
C LEU A 255 -8.77 -11.36 1.55
N LEU A 256 -8.22 -11.46 2.76
CA LEU A 256 -8.75 -10.76 3.94
C LEU A 256 -8.65 -9.23 3.77
N ALA A 257 -7.51 -8.72 3.29
CA ALA A 257 -7.36 -7.30 2.99
C ALA A 257 -8.43 -6.84 1.97
N ALA A 258 -8.62 -7.57 0.88
CA ALA A 258 -9.61 -7.27 -0.15
C ALA A 258 -11.05 -7.24 0.40
N LEU A 259 -11.39 -8.12 1.34
CA LEU A 259 -12.68 -8.13 2.04
C LEU A 259 -12.89 -6.81 2.82
N PHE A 260 -11.93 -6.42 3.65
CA PHE A 260 -12.04 -5.21 4.49
C PHE A 260 -11.92 -3.90 3.69
N PHE A 261 -11.21 -3.92 2.55
CA PHE A 261 -11.22 -2.80 1.61
C PHE A 261 -12.58 -2.64 0.92
N SER A 262 -13.24 -3.76 0.62
CA SER A 262 -14.49 -3.76 -0.13
C SER A 262 -15.70 -3.48 0.76
N CYS A 263 -15.69 -3.96 1.99
CA CYS A 263 -16.83 -3.93 2.90
C CYS A 263 -16.50 -3.00 4.08
N PRO A 264 -17.32 -1.96 4.36
CA PRO A 264 -17.10 -1.04 5.47
C PRO A 264 -17.48 -1.70 6.81
N ILE A 265 -16.80 -2.79 7.17
CA ILE A 265 -17.04 -3.60 8.36
C ILE A 265 -15.80 -3.48 9.24
N PRO A 266 -15.96 -3.26 10.56
CA PRO A 266 -17.20 -3.28 11.34
C PRO A 266 -17.95 -1.94 11.47
N GLU A 267 -17.43 -0.84 10.94
CA GLU A 267 -17.95 0.52 11.16
C GLU A 267 -19.39 0.71 10.68
N SER A 268 -19.84 -0.01 9.65
CA SER A 268 -21.24 0.00 9.21
C SER A 268 -22.22 -0.56 10.25
N PHE A 269 -21.78 -1.50 11.09
CA PHE A 269 -22.59 -2.05 12.18
C PHE A 269 -22.56 -1.17 13.43
N PHE A 270 -21.48 -0.40 13.61
CA PHE A 270 -21.28 0.45 14.79
C PHE A 270 -20.83 1.88 14.42
N PRO A 271 -21.68 2.68 13.77
CA PRO A 271 -21.30 4.04 13.37
C PRO A 271 -20.85 4.88 14.56
N GLY A 272 -19.73 5.59 14.43
CA GLY A 272 -19.14 6.40 15.51
C GLY A 272 -18.33 5.62 16.55
N LYS A 273 -18.36 4.28 16.55
CA LYS A 273 -17.64 3.46 17.55
C LYS A 273 -16.24 3.04 17.08
N CYS A 274 -16.02 3.05 15.77
CA CYS A 274 -14.75 2.67 15.13
C CYS A 274 -14.01 3.90 14.55
N ASP A 275 -14.33 5.10 15.03
CA ASP A 275 -13.82 6.36 14.47
C ASP A 275 -12.29 6.44 14.48
N ILE A 276 -11.66 6.01 15.59
CA ILE A 276 -10.21 6.08 15.79
C ILE A 276 -9.55 4.72 15.60
N VAL A 277 -10.19 3.63 16.04
CA VAL A 277 -9.61 2.28 16.05
C VAL A 277 -10.63 1.27 15.55
N GLY A 278 -10.19 0.40 14.65
CA GLY A 278 -10.88 -0.82 14.25
C GLY A 278 -11.89 -0.64 13.11
N HIS A 279 -11.87 0.45 12.35
CA HIS A 279 -12.65 0.52 11.10
C HIS A 279 -11.96 -0.25 9.97
N GLY A 280 -12.73 -0.67 8.97
CA GLY A 280 -12.34 -1.61 7.93
C GLY A 280 -11.07 -1.21 7.18
N HIS A 281 -10.90 0.08 6.87
CA HIS A 281 -9.68 0.55 6.19
C HIS A 281 -8.40 0.30 7.00
N GLN A 282 -8.44 0.43 8.33
CA GLN A 282 -7.29 0.11 9.19
C GLN A 282 -7.01 -1.39 9.19
N ILE A 283 -8.06 -2.21 9.25
CA ILE A 283 -7.94 -3.67 9.22
C ILE A 283 -7.39 -4.13 7.87
N PHE A 284 -7.83 -3.52 6.77
CA PHE A 284 -7.26 -3.70 5.44
C PHE A 284 -5.75 -3.45 5.43
N HIS A 285 -5.30 -2.32 5.98
CA HIS A 285 -3.87 -2.01 6.05
C HIS A 285 -3.08 -3.02 6.88
N ILE A 286 -3.64 -3.53 7.98
CA ILE A 286 -2.98 -4.57 8.80
C ILE A 286 -2.78 -5.85 7.98
N PHE A 287 -3.82 -6.33 7.30
CA PHE A 287 -3.70 -7.55 6.49
C PHE A 287 -2.78 -7.35 5.28
N LEU A 288 -2.83 -6.18 4.62
CA LEU A 288 -1.93 -5.88 3.51
C LEU A 288 -0.45 -5.78 3.96
N ALA A 289 -0.21 -5.21 5.13
CA ALA A 289 1.10 -5.18 5.77
C ALA A 289 1.65 -6.58 6.04
N THR A 290 0.83 -7.45 6.66
CA THR A 290 1.24 -8.85 6.93
C THR A 290 1.44 -9.64 5.62
N CYS A 291 0.58 -9.42 4.62
CA CYS A 291 0.74 -9.98 3.27
C CYS A 291 2.12 -9.63 2.70
N THR A 292 2.52 -8.36 2.79
CA THR A 292 3.81 -7.88 2.26
C THR A 292 5.00 -8.55 2.93
N VAL A 293 4.96 -8.71 4.27
CA VAL A 293 6.03 -9.39 5.01
C VAL A 293 6.10 -10.87 4.63
N CYS A 294 4.95 -11.57 4.57
CA CYS A 294 4.93 -12.97 4.14
C CYS A 294 5.40 -13.14 2.68
N GLN A 295 5.02 -12.25 1.78
CA GLN A 295 5.45 -12.30 0.39
C GLN A 295 6.95 -12.04 0.25
N MET A 296 7.50 -11.13 1.04
CA MET A 296 8.94 -10.87 1.07
C MET A 296 9.73 -12.10 1.51
N GLU A 297 9.29 -12.78 2.58
CA GLU A 297 9.87 -14.04 3.04
C GLU A 297 9.83 -15.12 1.95
N ALA A 298 8.69 -15.27 1.27
CA ALA A 298 8.54 -16.22 0.18
C ALA A 298 9.50 -15.90 -0.98
N MET A 299 9.59 -14.62 -1.38
CA MET A 299 10.46 -14.16 -2.47
C MET A 299 11.94 -14.33 -2.16
N ILE A 300 12.37 -14.07 -0.93
CA ILE A 300 13.75 -14.31 -0.52
C ILE A 300 14.08 -15.80 -0.61
N LYS A 301 13.19 -16.68 -0.13
CA LYS A 301 13.41 -18.13 -0.18
C LYS A 301 13.48 -18.64 -1.62
N ASP A 302 12.56 -18.20 -2.48
CA ASP A 302 12.56 -18.57 -3.89
C ASP A 302 13.79 -18.02 -4.61
N PHE A 303 14.18 -16.78 -4.35
CA PHE A 303 15.43 -16.21 -4.87
C PHE A 303 16.63 -17.06 -4.46
N MET A 304 16.74 -17.45 -3.19
CA MET A 304 17.87 -18.26 -2.72
C MET A 304 18.00 -19.59 -3.46
N VAL A 305 16.88 -20.23 -3.80
CA VAL A 305 16.84 -21.49 -4.56
C VAL A 305 17.25 -21.26 -6.02
N HIS A 306 16.80 -20.16 -6.65
CA HIS A 306 16.91 -19.96 -8.09
C HIS A 306 18.03 -18.99 -8.53
N GLN A 307 18.69 -18.29 -7.60
CA GLN A 307 19.67 -17.24 -7.91
C GLN A 307 20.81 -17.69 -8.84
N ARG A 308 21.18 -18.99 -8.82
CA ARG A 308 22.24 -19.55 -9.66
C ARG A 308 21.78 -19.89 -11.08
N SER A 309 20.50 -20.23 -11.26
CA SER A 309 19.95 -20.70 -12.53
C SER A 309 19.07 -19.66 -13.23
N VAL A 310 18.61 -18.60 -12.54
CA VAL A 310 17.63 -17.64 -13.09
C VAL A 310 18.13 -16.99 -14.39
N VAL A 311 19.42 -16.64 -14.48
CA VAL A 311 19.99 -16.04 -15.70
C VAL A 311 20.06 -17.06 -16.84
N GLU A 312 20.41 -18.32 -16.54
CA GLU A 312 20.44 -19.40 -17.52
C GLU A 312 19.04 -19.73 -18.06
N VAL A 313 18.05 -19.79 -17.17
CA VAL A 313 16.67 -20.14 -17.50
C VAL A 313 15.97 -19.06 -18.32
N HIS A 314 16.18 -17.78 -17.97
CA HIS A 314 15.43 -16.67 -18.56
C HIS A 314 16.21 -15.88 -19.60
N GLY A 315 17.54 -15.93 -19.57
CA GLY A 315 18.41 -15.09 -20.36
C GLY A 315 18.57 -13.68 -19.76
N GLU A 316 19.81 -13.21 -19.72
CA GLU A 316 20.17 -11.89 -19.17
C GLU A 316 19.39 -10.74 -19.83
N HIS A 317 19.31 -10.74 -21.16
CA HIS A 317 18.64 -9.67 -21.90
C HIS A 317 17.16 -9.56 -21.53
N PHE A 318 16.47 -10.68 -21.34
CA PHE A 318 15.05 -10.69 -21.00
C PHE A 318 14.81 -10.14 -19.59
N ILE A 319 15.65 -10.50 -18.61
CA ILE A 319 15.57 -9.95 -17.25
C ILE A 319 15.80 -8.44 -17.25
N LEU A 320 16.81 -7.95 -17.99
CA LEU A 320 17.09 -6.52 -18.10
C LEU A 320 15.95 -5.77 -18.79
N MET A 321 15.37 -6.33 -19.86
CA MET A 321 14.21 -5.76 -20.54
C MET A 321 13.00 -5.67 -19.60
N ALA A 322 12.71 -6.73 -18.83
CA ALA A 322 11.67 -6.70 -17.81
C ALA A 322 11.95 -5.63 -16.73
N GLY A 323 13.20 -5.49 -16.30
CA GLY A 323 13.63 -4.39 -15.43
C GLY A 323 13.40 -3.00 -16.05
N GLY A 324 13.65 -2.83 -17.35
CA GLY A 324 13.36 -1.59 -18.08
C GLY A 324 11.86 -1.26 -18.11
N THR A 325 11.00 -2.27 -18.31
CA THR A 325 9.54 -2.07 -18.31
C THR A 325 8.99 -1.63 -16.94
N PHE A 326 9.68 -1.95 -15.84
CA PHE A 326 9.31 -1.45 -14.51
C PHE A 326 9.37 0.09 -14.45
N PHE A 327 10.45 0.68 -14.95
CA PHE A 327 10.60 2.14 -14.97
C PHE A 327 9.64 2.80 -15.95
N LEU A 328 9.32 2.15 -17.08
CA LEU A 328 8.30 2.62 -18.00
C LEU A 328 6.90 2.64 -17.35
N LEU A 329 6.57 1.61 -16.57
CA LEU A 329 5.32 1.55 -15.80
C LEU A 329 5.28 2.65 -14.73
N VAL A 330 6.37 2.86 -13.99
CA VAL A 330 6.48 3.97 -13.02
C VAL A 330 6.21 5.30 -13.71
N LEU A 331 6.85 5.54 -14.86
CA LEU A 331 6.65 6.77 -15.64
C LEU A 331 5.19 6.92 -16.10
N CYS A 332 4.57 5.86 -16.62
CA CYS A 332 3.17 5.86 -17.05
C CYS A 332 2.21 6.22 -15.90
N ASN A 333 2.43 5.62 -14.72
CA ASN A 333 1.62 5.88 -13.53
C ASN A 333 1.81 7.32 -13.02
N VAL A 334 3.04 7.83 -12.97
CA VAL A 334 3.32 9.21 -12.55
C VAL A 334 2.70 10.23 -13.52
N ILE A 335 2.82 10.00 -14.84
CA ILE A 335 2.17 10.84 -15.85
C ILE A 335 0.66 10.85 -15.64
N THR A 336 0.05 9.69 -15.42
CA THR A 336 -1.38 9.56 -15.16
C THR A 336 -1.81 10.37 -13.93
N ALA A 337 -1.10 10.23 -12.80
CA ALA A 337 -1.35 11.01 -11.59
C ALA A 337 -1.18 12.52 -11.83
N ALA A 338 -0.16 12.94 -12.58
CA ALA A 338 0.09 14.33 -12.90
C ALA A 338 -1.03 14.94 -13.78
N LEU A 339 -1.51 14.19 -14.78
CA LEU A 339 -2.64 14.60 -15.63
C LEU A 339 -3.92 14.74 -14.81
N MET A 340 -4.23 13.77 -13.94
CA MET A 340 -5.40 13.81 -13.08
C MET A 340 -5.32 14.95 -12.06
N ARG A 341 -4.14 15.20 -11.48
CA ARG A 341 -3.89 16.37 -10.63
C ARG A 341 -4.15 17.69 -11.36
N ARG A 342 -3.69 17.83 -12.60
CA ARG A 342 -3.97 19.03 -13.43
C ARG A 342 -5.46 19.18 -13.70
N ALA A 343 -6.19 18.09 -13.92
CA ALA A 343 -7.64 18.12 -14.09
C ALA A 343 -8.35 18.60 -12.82
N VAL A 344 -7.96 18.09 -11.64
CA VAL A 344 -8.45 18.56 -10.32
C VAL A 344 -8.17 20.05 -10.14
N GLN A 345 -6.95 20.52 -10.41
CA GLN A 345 -6.60 21.94 -10.29
C GLN A 345 -7.51 22.84 -11.13
N ARG A 346 -7.82 22.45 -12.37
CA ARG A 346 -8.75 23.18 -13.23
C ARG A 346 -10.18 23.18 -12.68
N GLN A 347 -10.63 22.04 -12.14
CA GLN A 347 -11.95 21.91 -11.53
C GLN A 347 -12.09 22.80 -10.28
N LEU A 348 -11.08 22.81 -9.41
CA LEU A 348 -11.09 23.62 -8.19
C LEU A 348 -11.05 25.12 -8.51
N LYS A 349 -10.29 25.55 -9.52
CA LYS A 349 -10.27 26.95 -9.97
C LYS A 349 -11.64 27.43 -10.43
N ARG A 350 -12.36 26.61 -11.22
CA ARG A 350 -13.73 26.94 -11.68
C ARG A 350 -14.69 27.13 -10.51
N LYS A 351 -14.64 26.24 -9.52
CA LYS A 351 -15.48 26.31 -8.30
C LYS A 351 -15.28 27.59 -7.46
N VAL A 352 -14.13 28.27 -7.60
CA VAL A 352 -13.86 29.55 -6.89
C VAL A 352 -14.32 30.76 -7.71
N SER A 353 -14.50 30.58 -9.02
CA SER A 353 -14.96 31.63 -9.94
C SER A 353 -16.48 31.70 -10.08
N ASP A 354 -17.18 30.61 -9.73
CA ASP A 354 -18.64 30.52 -9.59
C ASP A 354 -19.05 30.83 -8.15
#